data_AF-A0A497SIL5-F1
#
_entry.id   AF-A0A497SIL5-F1
#
_cell.length_a   1.000
_cell.length_b   1.000
_cell.length_c   1.000
_cell.angle_alpha   90.00
_cell.angle_beta   90.00
_cell.angle_gamma   90.00
#
_symmetry.space_group_name_H-M   'P 1'
#
loop_
_entity.id
_entity.type
_entity.pdbx_description
1 polymer ?
#
loop_
_entity_poly.entity_id
_entity_poly.type
_entity_poly.pdbx_seq_one_letter_code
_entity_poly.pdbx_strand_id
1 'polypeptide(L)'
;MGIENVRLGLETMGKQSTFGTLEEIIEICRRVRGCAPVIDFAHIFARQAGRIDYGKIFDSVRVLKLKHLHTHFTCVEFSQVAKGKGNERYHLELKTKKPDFKPLAKEILRRKLDITIISESPVLEQDSLKMKRVFEELGYKF
;
A
#
# COMPACT_ATOMS: atom_id res chain seq x y z
N MET A 1 -12.38 11.05 -29.70
CA MET A 1 -12.98 11.20 -28.36
C MET A 1 -12.67 9.95 -27.57
N GLY A 2 -11.89 10.07 -26.52
CA GLY A 2 -11.48 8.97 -25.65
C GLY A 2 -10.65 9.52 -24.50
N ILE A 3 -10.60 8.80 -23.39
CA ILE A 3 -9.69 9.12 -22.29
C ILE A 3 -8.28 8.72 -22.75
N GLU A 4 -7.45 9.71 -23.03
CA GLU A 4 -6.06 9.52 -23.44
C GLU A 4 -5.11 9.85 -22.28
N ASN A 5 -3.95 9.19 -22.23
CA ASN A 5 -2.91 9.40 -21.21
C ASN A 5 -3.32 9.14 -19.75
N VAL A 6 -4.32 8.28 -19.52
CA VAL A 6 -4.71 7.83 -18.18
C VAL A 6 -4.25 6.40 -17.93
N ARG A 7 -3.93 6.08 -16.68
CA ARG A 7 -3.72 4.71 -16.22
C ARG A 7 -4.87 4.26 -15.33
N LEU A 8 -5.29 3.02 -15.50
CA LEU A 8 -6.23 2.35 -14.61
C LEU A 8 -5.47 1.77 -13.43
N GLY A 9 -5.72 2.32 -12.23
CA GLY A 9 -5.16 1.84 -10.98
C GLY A 9 -5.87 0.59 -10.51
N LEU A 10 -5.15 -0.53 -10.41
CA LEU A 10 -5.65 -1.79 -9.91
C LEU A 10 -5.16 -1.99 -8.48
N GLU A 11 -6.07 -1.84 -7.53
CA GLU A 11 -5.73 -1.86 -6.11
C GLU A 11 -5.62 -3.29 -5.56
N THR A 12 -4.65 -3.52 -4.68
CA THR A 12 -4.60 -4.77 -3.91
C THR A 12 -5.76 -4.81 -2.92
N MET A 13 -6.45 -5.94 -2.76
CA MET A 13 -7.67 -6.05 -1.95
C MET A 13 -7.43 -6.73 -0.60
N GLY A 14 -8.17 -6.39 0.46
CA GLY A 14 -7.97 -6.86 1.84
C GLY A 14 -8.62 -8.20 2.24
N LYS A 15 -9.47 -8.80 1.39
CA LYS A 15 -10.21 -10.04 1.71
C LYS A 15 -9.78 -11.22 0.85
N GLN A 16 -9.61 -12.41 1.44
CA GLN A 16 -9.21 -13.65 0.75
C GLN A 16 -10.13 -14.03 -0.41
N SER A 17 -11.43 -13.78 -0.27
CA SER A 17 -12.45 -14.09 -1.29
C SER A 17 -12.43 -13.13 -2.48
N THR A 18 -11.68 -12.04 -2.41
CA THR A 18 -11.63 -11.00 -3.43
C THR A 18 -10.33 -11.11 -4.23
N PHE A 19 -10.45 -11.07 -5.55
CA PHE A 19 -9.33 -10.90 -6.47
C PHE A 19 -8.57 -9.61 -6.15
N GLY A 20 -7.24 -9.65 -6.09
CA GLY A 20 -6.44 -8.47 -5.77
C GLY A 20 -5.25 -8.74 -4.88
N THR A 21 -4.66 -9.94 -4.96
CA THR A 21 -3.31 -10.16 -4.43
C THR A 21 -2.29 -9.34 -5.23
N LEU A 22 -1.14 -9.04 -4.63
CA LEU A 22 -0.09 -8.29 -5.32
C LEU A 22 0.36 -9.01 -6.59
N GLU A 23 0.47 -10.34 -6.53
CA GLU A 23 0.87 -11.20 -7.64
C GLU A 23 -0.13 -11.13 -8.80
N GLU A 24 -1.42 -11.29 -8.52
CA GLU A 24 -2.51 -11.18 -9.50
C GLU A 24 -2.51 -9.80 -10.20
N ILE A 25 -2.34 -8.73 -9.42
CA ILE A 25 -2.34 -7.36 -9.94
C ILE A 25 -1.12 -7.11 -10.83
N ILE A 26 0.07 -7.57 -10.43
CA ILE A 26 1.28 -7.49 -11.25
C ILE A 26 1.08 -8.26 -12.57
N GLU A 27 0.47 -9.44 -12.53
CA GLU A 27 0.20 -10.24 -13.73
C GLU A 27 -0.69 -9.49 -14.72
N ILE A 28 -1.77 -8.86 -14.25
CA ILE A 28 -2.63 -8.03 -15.11
C ILE A 28 -1.84 -6.84 -15.67
N CYS A 29 -1.09 -6.12 -14.85
CA CYS A 29 -0.33 -4.95 -15.31
C CYS A 29 0.73 -5.30 -16.36
N ARG A 30 1.20 -6.56 -16.40
CA ARG A 30 2.10 -7.05 -17.47
C ARG A 30 1.38 -7.38 -18.77
N ARG A 31 0.12 -7.80 -18.70
CA ARG A 31 -0.66 -8.27 -19.86
C ARG A 31 -1.51 -7.18 -20.49
N VAL A 32 -2.05 -6.27 -19.68
CA VAL A 32 -3.01 -5.26 -20.10
C VAL A 32 -2.34 -3.88 -20.09
N ARG A 33 -2.22 -3.29 -21.29
CA ARG A 33 -1.66 -1.94 -21.44
C ARG A 33 -2.57 -0.92 -20.76
N GLY A 34 -1.96 0.09 -20.15
CA GLY A 34 -2.69 1.16 -19.45
C GLY A 34 -3.06 0.85 -18.01
N CYS A 35 -2.74 -0.35 -17.48
CA CYS A 35 -2.92 -0.66 -16.07
C CYS A 35 -1.66 -0.36 -15.25
N ALA A 36 -1.85 0.02 -13.98
CA ALA A 36 -0.79 0.12 -12.99
C ALA A 36 -1.30 -0.37 -11.62
N PRO A 37 -0.42 -0.95 -10.79
CA PRO A 37 -0.80 -1.35 -9.44
C PRO A 37 -1.04 -0.12 -8.57
N VAL A 38 -2.06 -0.21 -7.71
CA VAL A 38 -2.21 0.63 -6.53
C VAL A 38 -1.96 -0.27 -5.33
N ILE A 39 -0.88 -0.01 -4.59
CA ILE A 39 -0.50 -0.84 -3.47
C ILE A 39 -1.17 -0.29 -2.22
N ASP A 40 -2.12 -1.04 -1.68
CA ASP A 40 -2.65 -0.77 -0.35
C ASP A 40 -1.92 -1.65 0.68
N PHE A 41 -1.15 -1.01 1.56
CA PHE A 41 -0.37 -1.70 2.56
C PHE A 41 -1.23 -2.31 3.69
N ALA A 42 -2.37 -1.71 3.99
CA ALA A 42 -3.30 -2.20 5.01
C ALA A 42 -3.97 -3.50 4.55
N HIS A 43 -4.41 -3.57 3.30
CA HIS A 43 -4.97 -4.76 2.67
C HIS A 43 -3.98 -5.92 2.67
N ILE A 44 -2.73 -5.70 2.27
CA ILE A 44 -1.70 -6.74 2.28
C ILE A 44 -1.45 -7.22 3.72
N PHE A 45 -1.32 -6.29 4.68
CA PHE A 45 -1.14 -6.60 6.09
C PHE A 45 -2.28 -7.44 6.67
N ALA A 46 -3.54 -7.05 6.40
CA ALA A 46 -4.74 -7.76 6.83
C ALA A 46 -4.79 -9.17 6.23
N ARG A 47 -4.53 -9.30 4.91
CA ARG A 47 -4.52 -10.61 4.24
C ARG A 47 -3.48 -11.55 4.78
N GLN A 48 -2.34 -11.04 5.21
CA GLN A 48 -1.24 -11.82 5.77
C GLN A 48 -1.36 -12.07 7.28
N ALA A 49 -2.53 -11.75 7.86
CA ALA A 49 -2.85 -11.86 9.28
C ALA A 49 -1.87 -11.07 10.16
N GLY A 50 -1.69 -9.79 9.84
CA GLY A 50 -0.89 -8.86 10.65
C GLY A 50 0.61 -8.91 10.38
N ARG A 51 1.01 -9.42 9.21
CA ARG A 51 2.41 -9.44 8.77
C ARG A 51 2.53 -8.60 7.51
N ILE A 52 3.66 -7.92 7.35
CA ILE A 52 3.96 -7.18 6.13
C ILE A 52 5.47 -7.09 5.95
N ASP A 53 5.92 -7.25 4.71
CA ASP A 53 7.30 -7.05 4.31
C ASP A 53 7.33 -6.04 3.16
N TYR A 54 7.54 -4.77 3.52
CA TYR A 54 7.59 -3.66 2.57
C TYR A 54 8.70 -3.84 1.53
N GLY A 55 9.84 -4.43 1.91
CA GLY A 55 10.95 -4.67 1.00
C GLY A 55 10.55 -5.64 -0.10
N LYS A 56 9.97 -6.79 0.28
CA LYS A 56 9.47 -7.79 -0.67
C LYS A 56 8.37 -7.25 -1.58
N ILE A 57 7.48 -6.41 -1.05
CA ILE A 57 6.44 -5.74 -1.85
C ILE A 57 7.10 -4.88 -2.94
N PHE A 58 8.03 -4.01 -2.56
CA PHE A 58 8.72 -3.15 -3.52
C PHE A 58 9.54 -3.95 -4.54
N ASP A 59 10.22 -5.02 -4.11
CA ASP A 59 10.98 -5.87 -5.03
C ASP A 59 10.09 -6.59 -6.04
N SER A 60 8.87 -6.97 -5.64
CA SER A 60 7.90 -7.62 -6.53
C SER A 60 7.42 -6.67 -7.63
N VAL A 61 7.13 -5.40 -7.32
CA VAL A 61 6.62 -4.44 -8.31
C VAL A 61 7.68 -3.87 -9.24
N ARG A 62 8.98 -4.02 -8.92
CA ARG A 62 10.08 -3.55 -9.79
C ARG A 62 10.04 -4.14 -11.21
N VAL A 63 9.46 -5.33 -11.38
CA VAL A 63 9.32 -5.97 -12.70
C VAL A 63 8.50 -5.12 -13.69
N LEU A 64 7.64 -4.23 -13.17
CA LEU A 64 6.81 -3.32 -13.97
C LEU A 64 7.54 -2.05 -14.41
N LYS A 65 8.76 -1.80 -13.90
CA LYS A 65 9.61 -0.64 -14.25
C LYS A 65 8.89 0.70 -14.15
N LEU A 66 8.02 0.86 -13.15
CA LEU A 66 7.28 2.09 -12.90
C LEU A 66 8.22 3.17 -12.37
N LYS A 67 8.08 4.40 -12.90
CA LYS A 67 8.82 5.56 -12.42
C LYS A 67 8.28 6.11 -11.10
N HIS A 68 6.97 6.02 -10.93
CA HIS A 68 6.22 6.53 -9.78
C HIS A 68 5.24 5.46 -9.30
N LEU A 69 5.08 5.33 -7.98
CA LEU A 69 4.13 4.42 -7.35
C LEU A 69 2.96 5.19 -6.73
N HIS A 70 1.74 4.74 -7.00
CA HIS A 70 0.55 5.21 -6.31
C HIS A 70 0.16 4.18 -5.25
N THR A 71 0.06 4.60 -4.00
CA THR A 71 -0.12 3.69 -2.86
C THR A 71 -1.05 4.29 -1.82
N HIS A 72 -1.68 3.42 -1.04
CA HIS A 72 -2.58 3.78 0.03
C HIS A 72 -2.03 3.27 1.36
N PHE A 73 -2.28 4.03 2.43
CA PHE A 73 -1.90 3.63 3.77
C PHE A 73 -2.97 4.02 4.79
N THR A 74 -3.29 3.07 5.64
CA THR A 74 -4.08 3.24 6.85
C THR A 74 -3.69 2.16 7.86
N CYS A 75 -4.12 2.30 9.11
CA CYS A 75 -4.14 1.14 10.00
C CYS A 75 -5.46 0.38 9.78
N VAL A 76 -5.52 -0.90 10.14
CA VAL A 76 -6.65 -1.76 9.81
C VAL A 76 -6.91 -2.80 10.89
N GLU A 77 -8.19 -3.02 11.16
CA GLU A 77 -8.67 -4.17 11.91
C GLU A 77 -8.95 -5.32 10.94
N PHE A 78 -8.56 -6.55 11.31
CA PHE A 78 -8.74 -7.72 10.46
C PHE A 78 -9.17 -8.94 11.27
N SER A 79 -9.94 -9.85 10.66
CA SER A 79 -10.23 -11.16 11.24
C SER A 79 -9.21 -12.19 10.75
N GLN A 80 -8.82 -13.12 11.62
CA GLN A 80 -8.02 -14.27 11.22
C GLN A 80 -8.95 -15.38 10.71
N VAL A 81 -8.72 -15.85 9.48
CA VAL A 81 -9.55 -16.88 8.84
C VAL A 81 -8.84 -18.22 8.70
N ALA A 82 -7.50 -18.22 8.70
CA ALA A 82 -6.67 -19.42 8.81
C ALA A 82 -5.29 -19.02 9.34
N LYS A 83 -4.42 -20.01 9.62
CA LYS A 83 -3.03 -19.73 10.03
C LYS A 83 -2.32 -18.89 8.95
N GLY A 84 -1.95 -17.65 9.33
CA GLY A 84 -1.27 -16.71 8.44
C GLY A 84 -2.14 -16.07 7.36
N LYS A 85 -3.48 -16.23 7.43
CA LYS A 85 -4.44 -15.60 6.53
C LYS A 85 -5.49 -14.81 7.30
N GLY A 86 -5.74 -13.58 6.88
CA GLY A 86 -6.79 -12.74 7.44
C GLY A 86 -7.67 -12.09 6.38
N ASN A 87 -8.72 -11.41 6.84
CA ASN A 87 -9.61 -10.58 6.07
C ASN A 87 -9.73 -9.22 6.74
N GLU A 88 -9.55 -8.16 5.96
CA GLU A 88 -9.87 -6.81 6.40
C GLU A 88 -11.32 -6.70 6.93
N ARG A 89 -11.48 -5.83 7.94
CA ARG A 89 -12.78 -5.41 8.47
C ARG A 89 -13.03 -3.91 8.27
N TYR A 90 -12.21 -3.06 8.85
CA TYR A 90 -12.38 -1.60 8.77
C TYR A 90 -11.07 -0.85 9.09
N HIS A 91 -10.96 0.37 8.57
CA HIS A 91 -9.82 1.23 8.75
C HIS A 91 -9.77 1.81 10.18
N LEU A 92 -8.54 2.06 10.64
CA LEU A 92 -8.21 2.55 11.97
C LEU A 92 -7.29 3.76 11.85
N GLU A 93 -7.31 4.59 12.88
CA GLU A 93 -6.34 5.67 13.00
C GLU A 93 -4.89 5.14 13.11
N LEU A 94 -3.94 5.93 12.60
CA LEU A 94 -2.51 5.63 12.57
C LEU A 94 -1.91 5.33 13.95
N LYS A 95 -2.50 5.88 15.02
CA LYS A 95 -2.06 5.67 16.41
C LYS A 95 -2.11 4.19 16.84
N THR A 96 -2.89 3.36 16.15
CA THR A 96 -3.05 1.94 16.45
C THR A 96 -1.85 1.09 16.03
N LYS A 97 -1.00 1.59 15.12
CA LYS A 97 0.24 0.93 14.63
C LYS A 97 0.00 -0.49 14.08
N LYS A 98 -1.10 -0.69 13.35
CA LYS A 98 -1.46 -1.97 12.72
C LYS A 98 -1.81 -1.77 11.24
N PRO A 99 -0.85 -1.71 10.31
CA PRO A 99 0.60 -1.81 10.53
C PRO A 99 1.23 -0.50 11.05
N ASP A 100 2.45 -0.60 11.60
CA ASP A 100 3.28 0.59 11.86
C ASP A 100 3.75 1.19 10.54
N PHE A 101 3.62 2.51 10.41
CA PHE A 101 4.03 3.28 9.24
C PHE A 101 5.53 3.53 9.18
N LYS A 102 6.22 3.62 10.32
CA LYS A 102 7.64 3.98 10.36
C LYS A 102 8.54 3.04 9.55
N PRO A 103 8.33 1.70 9.54
CA PRO A 103 9.10 0.81 8.69
C PRO A 103 8.86 1.03 7.19
N LEU A 104 7.65 1.40 6.76
CA LEU A 104 7.36 1.76 5.37
C LEU A 104 8.15 3.01 4.96
N ALA A 105 8.08 4.07 5.76
CA ALA A 105 8.80 5.32 5.49
C ALA A 105 10.33 5.10 5.39
N LYS A 106 10.90 4.26 6.27
CA LYS A 106 12.33 3.88 6.19
C LYS A 106 12.69 3.20 4.87
N GLU A 107 11.86 2.27 4.41
CA GLU A 107 12.10 1.56 3.15
C GLU A 107 11.99 2.49 1.94
N ILE A 108 11.01 3.41 1.94
CA ILE A 108 10.86 4.42 0.89
C ILE A 108 12.11 5.31 0.79
N LEU A 109 12.58 5.85 1.92
CA LEU A 109 13.76 6.71 1.96
C LEU A 109 15.03 5.96 1.57
N ARG A 110 15.22 4.75 2.10
CA ARG A 110 16.39 3.90 1.80
C ARG A 110 16.50 3.61 0.31
N ARG A 111 15.37 3.34 -0.35
CA ARG A 111 15.29 3.00 -1.77
C ARG A 111 15.16 4.23 -2.69
N LYS A 112 14.99 5.44 -2.12
CA LYS A 112 14.74 6.69 -2.85
C LYS A 112 13.59 6.59 -3.84
N LEU A 113 12.48 5.98 -3.39
CA LEU A 113 11.31 5.76 -4.24
C LEU A 113 10.55 7.07 -4.48
N ASP A 114 10.15 7.29 -5.72
CA ASP A 114 9.12 8.28 -6.07
C ASP A 114 7.74 7.64 -5.89
N ILE A 115 7.01 8.11 -4.89
CA ILE A 115 5.79 7.47 -4.38
C ILE A 115 4.80 8.49 -3.83
N THR A 116 3.52 8.30 -4.19
CA THR A 116 2.38 8.95 -3.54
C THR A 116 1.80 8.00 -2.50
N ILE A 117 1.56 8.51 -1.29
CA ILE A 117 0.87 7.80 -0.21
C ILE A 117 -0.44 8.54 0.07
N ILE A 118 -1.56 7.92 -0.28
CA ILE A 118 -2.90 8.41 0.07
C ILE A 118 -3.26 7.86 1.45
N SER A 119 -3.63 8.76 2.35
CA SER A 119 -4.19 8.37 3.65
C SER A 119 -5.62 7.91 3.47
N GLU A 120 -5.95 6.74 4.00
CA GLU A 120 -7.34 6.25 4.08
C GLU A 120 -7.79 6.10 5.54
N SER A 121 -7.13 6.84 6.43
CA SER A 121 -7.49 6.89 7.84
C SER A 121 -8.89 7.51 8.03
N PRO A 122 -9.65 7.10 9.07
CA PRO A 122 -10.85 7.82 9.51
C PRO A 122 -10.60 9.30 9.85
N VAL A 123 -9.34 9.71 10.08
CA VAL A 123 -8.92 11.10 10.35
C VAL A 123 -7.84 11.52 9.35
N LEU A 124 -8.28 11.79 8.12
CA LEU A 124 -7.43 11.92 6.93
C LEU A 124 -6.29 12.94 7.10
N GLU A 125 -6.61 14.17 7.47
CA GLU A 125 -5.65 15.27 7.55
C GLU A 125 -4.67 15.07 8.71
N GLN A 126 -5.19 14.65 9.87
CA GLN A 126 -4.37 14.48 11.08
C GLN A 126 -3.36 13.35 10.89
N ASP A 127 -3.77 12.23 10.30
CA ASP A 127 -2.88 11.10 10.09
C ASP A 127 -1.93 11.33 8.90
N SER A 128 -2.34 12.08 7.88
CA SER A 128 -1.43 12.55 6.83
C SER A 128 -0.30 13.41 7.40
N LEU A 129 -0.63 14.34 8.30
CA LEU A 129 0.38 15.15 9.00
C LEU A 129 1.29 14.31 9.88
N LYS A 130 0.79 13.27 10.55
CA LYS A 130 1.63 12.34 11.31
C LYS A 130 2.57 11.55 10.40
N MET A 131 2.08 11.06 9.25
CA MET A 131 2.94 10.37 8.26
C MET A 131 4.03 11.30 7.73
N LYS A 132 3.71 12.57 7.43
CA LYS A 132 4.69 13.60 7.06
C LYS A 132 5.75 13.78 8.14
N ARG A 133 5.35 13.92 9.42
CA ARG A 133 6.29 14.05 10.55
C ARG A 133 7.21 12.85 10.69
N VAL A 134 6.73 11.63 10.44
CA VAL A 134 7.59 10.43 10.46
C VAL A 134 8.70 10.53 9.41
N PHE A 135 8.42 11.06 8.21
CA PHE A 135 9.47 11.33 7.21
C PHE A 135 10.46 12.41 7.68
N GLU A 136 9.97 13.50 8.27
CA GLU A 136 10.81 14.58 8.82
C GLU A 136 11.73 14.09 9.94
N GLU A 137 11.20 13.27 10.87
CA GLU A 137 11.98 12.63 11.94
C GLU A 137 13.06 11.67 11.41
N LEU A 138 12.83 11.08 10.23
CA LEU A 138 13.80 10.24 9.54
C LEU A 138 14.79 11.05 8.68
N GLY A 139 14.72 12.39 8.73
CA GLY A 139 15.64 13.30 8.08
C GLY A 139 15.24 13.75 6.67
N TYR A 140 14.04 13.40 6.21
CA TYR A 140 13.53 13.87 4.92
C TYR A 140 13.08 15.34 5.02
N LYS A 141 13.39 16.14 4.00
CA LYS A 141 12.96 17.53 3.89
C LYS A 141 12.04 17.65 2.68
N PHE A 142 10.79 18.05 2.92
CA PHE A 142 9.79 18.33 1.89
C PHE A 142 10.05 19.69 1.23
#